data_AF-A0A6S7LR82-F1
#
_entry.id   AF-A0A6S7LR82-F1
#
_cell.length_a   1.000
_cell.length_b   1.000
_cell.length_c   1.000
_cell.angle_alpha   90.00
_cell.angle_beta   90.00
_cell.angle_gamma   90.00
#
_symmetry.space_group_name_H-M   'P 1'
#
loop_
_entity.id
_entity.type
_entity.pdbx_description
1 polymer ?
#
loop_
_entity_poly.entity_id
_entity_poly.type
_entity_poly.pdbx_seq_one_letter_code
_entity_poly.pdbx_strand_id
1 'polypeptide(L)'
;MSCLKDVHIGMKVEVINNGVESFNNSENTTFWVASVIKFKHFKTLLRYEGYDEGDNADFWFDLRCRDIHPVGWCARINKPLIPPQEIKTRINDWQEYLFQRLSGAKTFSAEFLQKVQEIPHNRFKVGMKVEVADRKNLYSVMCVATVVDVVGDRLRLRYDGLDPEVAEDFWCHYYSTDIHPVGWSSLVGHQLRPPIGWKNSISEWNKLIEKILAQDRDAPQEIFSE
;
A
#
# COMPACT_ATOMS: atom_id res chain seq x y z
N MET A 1 -11.44 3.44 1.31
CA MET A 1 -11.39 1.96 1.50
C MET A 1 -12.51 1.19 0.78
N SER A 2 -13.10 1.71 -0.31
CA SER A 2 -14.16 0.98 -1.06
C SER A 2 -13.64 0.07 -2.18
N CYS A 3 -12.36 0.16 -2.56
CA CYS A 3 -11.82 -0.51 -3.75
C CYS A 3 -11.65 -2.03 -3.61
N LEU A 4 -11.44 -2.57 -2.40
CA LEU A 4 -11.10 -4.00 -2.20
C LEU A 4 -12.32 -4.93 -2.04
N LYS A 5 -13.55 -4.46 -2.25
CA LYS A 5 -14.77 -5.27 -2.07
C LYS A 5 -14.86 -6.45 -3.05
N ASP A 6 -14.18 -6.34 -4.17
CA ASP A 6 -14.24 -7.30 -5.27
C ASP A 6 -13.16 -8.39 -5.17
N VAL A 7 -12.34 -8.41 -4.10
CA VAL A 7 -11.33 -9.45 -3.88
C VAL A 7 -11.97 -10.65 -3.17
N HIS A 8 -11.84 -11.84 -3.77
CA HIS A 8 -12.38 -13.07 -3.21
C HIS A 8 -11.32 -14.19 -3.16
N ILE A 9 -11.39 -15.01 -2.11
CA ILE A 9 -10.62 -16.25 -2.02
C ILE A 9 -11.01 -17.16 -3.20
N GLY A 10 -10.03 -17.81 -3.81
CA GLY A 10 -10.18 -18.68 -4.98
C GLY A 10 -10.13 -17.96 -6.33
N MET A 11 -10.04 -16.62 -6.35
CA MET A 11 -9.75 -15.90 -7.60
C MET A 11 -8.41 -16.35 -8.18
N LYS A 12 -8.35 -16.42 -9.52
CA LYS A 12 -7.16 -16.78 -10.28
C LYS A 12 -6.49 -15.53 -10.81
N VAL A 13 -5.16 -15.56 -10.85
CA VAL A 13 -4.32 -14.47 -11.36
C VAL A 13 -3.12 -15.03 -12.11
N GLU A 14 -2.59 -14.26 -13.04
CA GLU A 14 -1.29 -14.51 -13.65
C GLU A 14 -0.24 -13.68 -12.90
N VAL A 15 0.78 -14.34 -12.38
CA VAL A 15 1.87 -13.70 -11.61
C VAL A 15 3.23 -14.21 -12.09
N ILE A 16 4.27 -13.42 -11.84
CA ILE A 16 5.64 -13.80 -12.17
C ILE A 16 5.98 -15.20 -11.66
N ASN A 17 6.62 -16.01 -12.50
CA ASN A 17 7.13 -17.32 -12.16
C ASN A 17 8.62 -17.20 -11.80
N ASN A 18 8.91 -17.24 -10.49
CA ASN A 18 10.26 -17.13 -9.95
C ASN A 18 11.02 -18.46 -9.93
N GLY A 19 10.37 -19.58 -10.30
CA GLY A 19 10.96 -20.93 -10.29
C GLY A 19 11.74 -21.28 -11.56
N VAL A 20 11.87 -20.35 -12.50
CA VAL A 20 12.73 -20.48 -13.68
C VAL A 20 13.97 -19.64 -13.42
N GLU A 21 15.16 -20.25 -13.49
CA GLU A 21 16.44 -19.53 -13.40
C GLU A 21 16.42 -18.32 -14.34
N SER A 22 16.22 -17.13 -13.77
CA SER A 22 16.12 -15.90 -14.54
C SER A 22 17.53 -15.37 -14.75
N PHE A 23 18.04 -15.57 -15.97
CA PHE A 23 19.13 -14.75 -16.47
C PHE A 23 18.63 -13.30 -16.54
N ASN A 24 19.36 -12.40 -15.88
CA ASN A 24 19.13 -10.97 -15.68
C ASN A 24 18.71 -10.17 -16.94
N ASN A 25 17.49 -10.35 -17.44
CA ASN A 25 16.86 -9.50 -18.46
C ASN A 25 15.33 -9.53 -18.32
N SER A 26 14.71 -8.35 -18.39
CA SER A 26 13.25 -8.14 -18.31
C SER A 26 12.45 -8.85 -19.42
N GLU A 27 13.10 -9.26 -20.51
CA GLU A 27 12.47 -10.04 -21.59
C GLU A 27 12.22 -11.50 -21.21
N ASN A 28 12.95 -12.05 -20.25
CA ASN A 28 12.86 -13.46 -19.82
C ASN A 28 11.92 -13.70 -18.65
N THR A 29 11.25 -12.67 -18.11
CA THR A 29 10.24 -12.85 -17.07
C THR A 29 9.18 -13.83 -17.56
N THR A 30 8.90 -14.91 -16.86
CA THR A 30 7.80 -15.82 -17.21
C THR A 30 6.66 -15.67 -16.21
N PHE A 31 5.45 -16.11 -16.58
CA PHE A 31 4.28 -16.00 -15.73
C PHE A 31 3.61 -17.36 -15.56
N TRP A 32 2.98 -17.56 -14.42
CA TRP A 32 2.15 -18.72 -14.14
C TRP A 32 0.88 -18.34 -13.39
N VAL A 33 -0.10 -19.23 -13.42
CA VAL A 33 -1.40 -19.00 -12.76
C VAL A 33 -1.28 -19.33 -11.28
N ALA A 34 -1.86 -18.48 -10.43
CA ALA A 34 -2.00 -18.72 -9.01
C ALA A 34 -3.44 -18.46 -8.52
N SER A 35 -3.82 -19.14 -7.44
CA SER A 35 -5.04 -18.91 -6.67
C SER A 35 -4.79 -17.96 -5.51
N VAL A 36 -5.75 -17.06 -5.26
CA VAL A 36 -5.82 -16.27 -4.02
C VAL A 36 -6.26 -17.17 -2.86
N ILE A 37 -5.35 -17.50 -1.95
CA ILE A 37 -5.62 -18.31 -0.75
C ILE A 37 -6.13 -17.42 0.39
N LYS A 38 -5.55 -16.23 0.54
CA LYS A 38 -5.91 -15.26 1.56
C LYS A 38 -5.62 -13.86 1.07
N PHE A 39 -6.27 -12.86 1.64
CA PHE A 39 -5.89 -11.46 1.41
C PHE A 39 -5.99 -10.64 2.69
N LYS A 40 -5.16 -9.61 2.78
CA LYS A 40 -5.14 -8.63 3.87
C LYS A 40 -4.65 -7.29 3.30
N HIS A 41 -5.54 -6.31 3.22
CA HIS A 41 -5.27 -5.02 2.56
C HIS A 41 -4.76 -5.24 1.13
N PHE A 42 -3.60 -4.69 0.78
CA PHE A 42 -2.96 -4.88 -0.53
C PHE A 42 -2.12 -6.16 -0.63
N LYS A 43 -2.02 -6.96 0.44
CA LYS A 43 -1.26 -8.22 0.40
C LYS A 43 -2.19 -9.39 0.11
N THR A 44 -1.84 -10.21 -0.86
CA THR A 44 -2.52 -11.47 -1.20
C THR A 44 -1.58 -12.64 -0.99
N LEU A 45 -2.04 -13.67 -0.28
CA LEU A 45 -1.37 -14.95 -0.22
C LEU A 45 -1.81 -15.76 -1.43
N LEU A 46 -0.84 -16.16 -2.24
CA LEU A 46 -1.05 -16.86 -3.49
C LEU A 46 -0.47 -18.27 -3.41
N ARG A 47 -1.06 -19.19 -4.16
CA ARG A 47 -0.52 -20.52 -4.44
C ARG A 47 -0.59 -20.79 -5.93
N TYR A 48 0.50 -21.21 -6.55
CA TYR A 48 0.47 -21.59 -7.96
C TYR A 48 -0.49 -22.75 -8.22
N GLU A 49 -1.17 -22.73 -9.36
CA GLU A 49 -1.97 -23.87 -9.83
C GLU A 49 -1.04 -25.07 -10.07
N GLY A 50 -1.38 -26.21 -9.48
CA GLY A 50 -0.57 -27.43 -9.49
C GLY A 50 0.10 -27.78 -8.15
N TYR A 51 0.10 -26.87 -7.18
CA TYR A 51 0.43 -27.17 -5.79
C TYR A 51 -0.83 -27.37 -4.94
N ASP A 52 -0.72 -28.25 -3.95
CA ASP A 52 -1.75 -28.56 -2.95
C ASP A 52 -1.49 -27.86 -1.61
N GLU A 53 -2.46 -27.87 -0.69
CA GLU A 53 -2.31 -27.28 0.66
C GLU A 53 -1.13 -27.85 1.44
N GLY A 54 -0.78 -29.11 1.20
CA GLY A 54 0.34 -29.79 1.88
C GLY A 54 1.73 -29.40 1.38
N ASP A 55 1.85 -28.74 0.22
CA ASP A 55 3.15 -28.41 -0.38
C ASP A 55 3.87 -27.24 0.32
N ASN A 56 3.17 -26.49 1.19
CA ASN A 56 3.71 -25.29 1.87
C ASN A 56 4.38 -24.29 0.89
N ALA A 57 3.83 -24.18 -0.33
CA ALA A 57 4.35 -23.36 -1.42
C ALA A 57 3.62 -22.00 -1.56
N ASP A 58 2.92 -21.57 -0.51
CA ASP A 58 2.19 -20.31 -0.50
C ASP A 58 3.13 -19.12 -0.35
N PHE A 59 2.90 -18.05 -1.11
CA PHE A 59 3.72 -16.85 -1.06
C PHE A 59 2.89 -15.57 -1.02
N TRP A 60 3.38 -14.58 -0.29
CA TRP A 60 2.72 -13.26 -0.22
C TRP A 60 3.11 -12.40 -1.43
N PHE A 61 2.12 -11.73 -2.01
CA PHE A 61 2.26 -10.82 -3.14
C PHE A 61 1.63 -9.46 -2.81
N ASP A 62 2.20 -8.36 -3.30
CA ASP A 62 1.60 -7.03 -3.19
C ASP A 62 0.76 -6.72 -4.43
N LEU A 63 -0.54 -6.49 -4.27
CA LEU A 63 -1.43 -6.13 -5.37
C LEU A 63 -1.05 -4.82 -6.06
N ARG A 64 -0.25 -3.98 -5.41
CA ARG A 64 0.27 -2.74 -5.99
C ARG A 64 1.46 -2.98 -6.93
N CYS A 65 2.09 -4.16 -6.90
CA CYS A 65 3.13 -4.51 -7.87
C CYS A 65 2.53 -4.68 -9.26
N ARG A 66 3.32 -4.34 -10.29
CA ARG A 66 2.92 -4.43 -11.69
C ARG A 66 2.97 -5.83 -12.27
N ASP A 67 3.50 -6.82 -11.53
CA ASP A 67 3.70 -8.20 -12.01
C ASP A 67 2.58 -9.17 -11.59
N ILE A 68 1.39 -8.63 -11.28
CA ILE A 68 0.15 -9.39 -11.09
C ILE A 68 -0.90 -8.91 -12.09
N HIS A 69 -1.54 -9.87 -12.73
CA HIS A 69 -2.41 -9.63 -13.87
C HIS A 69 -3.66 -10.50 -13.82
N PRO A 70 -4.74 -10.07 -14.47
CA PRO A 70 -5.90 -10.92 -14.62
C PRO A 70 -5.58 -12.08 -15.57
N VAL A 71 -6.27 -13.21 -15.39
CA VAL A 71 -6.18 -14.34 -16.33
C VAL A 71 -6.54 -13.87 -17.74
N GLY A 72 -5.70 -14.24 -18.72
CA GLY A 72 -5.78 -13.82 -20.11
C GLY A 72 -4.84 -12.67 -20.49
N TRP A 73 -4.15 -12.06 -19.52
CA TRP A 73 -3.22 -10.96 -19.79
C TRP A 73 -2.02 -11.41 -20.64
N CYS A 74 -1.40 -12.53 -20.30
CA CYS A 74 -0.28 -13.13 -21.03
C CYS A 74 -0.66 -13.44 -22.48
N ALA A 75 -1.85 -14.02 -22.70
CA ALA A 75 -2.35 -14.30 -24.04
C ALA A 75 -2.49 -13.03 -24.89
N ARG A 76 -2.98 -11.93 -24.31
CA ARG A 76 -3.15 -10.64 -25.00
C ARG A 76 -1.82 -10.01 -25.43
N ILE A 77 -0.73 -10.25 -24.68
CA ILE A 77 0.60 -9.74 -25.01
C ILE A 77 1.47 -10.78 -25.75
N ASN A 78 0.87 -11.87 -26.26
CA ASN A 78 1.55 -12.97 -26.93
C ASN A 78 2.70 -13.59 -26.11
N LYS A 79 2.51 -13.67 -24.79
CA LYS A 79 3.47 -14.27 -23.86
C LYS A 79 2.92 -15.61 -23.34
N PRO A 80 3.69 -16.70 -23.39
CA PRO A 80 3.21 -17.99 -22.90
C PRO A 80 3.20 -18.02 -21.37
N LEU A 81 2.21 -18.73 -20.80
CA LEU A 81 2.29 -19.20 -19.42
C LEU A 81 3.28 -20.35 -19.35
N ILE A 82 4.21 -20.29 -18.41
CA ILE A 82 5.25 -21.31 -18.21
C ILE A 82 5.11 -21.86 -16.80
N PRO A 83 4.85 -23.17 -16.60
CA PRO A 83 4.78 -23.76 -15.27
C PRO A 83 6.15 -23.74 -14.58
N PRO A 84 6.20 -23.54 -13.24
CA PRO A 84 7.39 -23.87 -12.44
C PRO A 84 7.84 -25.31 -12.69
N GLN A 85 9.14 -25.57 -12.56
CA GLN A 85 9.73 -26.85 -12.97
C GLN A 85 9.13 -28.04 -12.20
N GLU A 86 8.80 -27.86 -10.93
CA GLU A 86 8.16 -28.88 -10.09
C GLU A 86 6.71 -29.18 -10.53
N ILE A 87 5.98 -28.17 -11.00
CA ILE A 87 4.62 -28.37 -11.54
C ILE A 87 4.70 -29.07 -12.90
N LYS A 88 5.67 -28.67 -13.72
CA LYS A 88 5.91 -29.28 -15.04
C LYS A 88 6.22 -30.78 -14.95
N THR A 89 6.92 -31.23 -13.90
CA THR A 89 7.20 -32.65 -13.68
C THR A 89 6.01 -33.42 -13.08
N ARG A 90 5.10 -32.73 -12.38
CA ARG A 90 3.88 -33.34 -11.79
C ARG A 90 2.73 -33.45 -12.78
N ILE A 91 2.61 -32.51 -13.72
CA ILE A 91 1.46 -32.38 -14.64
C ILE A 91 1.95 -32.49 -16.09
N ASN A 92 1.69 -33.66 -16.70
CA ASN A 92 2.12 -33.94 -18.09
C ASN A 92 1.45 -33.01 -19.11
N ASP A 93 0.13 -32.81 -19.01
CA ASP A 93 -0.62 -31.88 -19.87
C ASP A 93 -1.13 -30.70 -19.03
N TRP A 94 -0.21 -29.76 -18.77
CA TRP A 94 -0.53 -28.56 -17.98
C TRP A 94 -1.48 -27.61 -18.73
N GLN A 95 -1.59 -27.71 -20.06
CA GLN A 95 -2.49 -26.86 -20.85
C GLN A 95 -3.94 -27.27 -20.61
N GLU A 96 -4.25 -28.56 -20.73
CA GLU A 96 -5.58 -29.09 -20.43
C GLU A 96 -5.91 -28.91 -18.94
N TYR A 97 -4.94 -29.13 -18.05
CA TYR A 97 -5.12 -28.86 -16.62
C TYR A 97 -5.52 -27.40 -16.35
N LEU A 98 -4.81 -26.42 -16.92
CA LEU A 98 -5.16 -25.01 -16.76
C LEU A 98 -6.52 -24.70 -17.37
N PHE A 99 -6.84 -25.25 -18.54
CA PHE A 99 -8.15 -25.06 -19.18
C PHE A 99 -9.29 -25.47 -18.22
N GLN A 100 -9.17 -26.64 -17.60
CA GLN A 100 -10.16 -27.12 -16.62
C GLN A 100 -10.23 -26.24 -15.35
N ARG A 101 -9.08 -25.74 -14.87
CA ARG A 101 -9.02 -24.90 -13.66
C ARG A 101 -9.47 -23.46 -13.87
N LEU A 102 -9.34 -22.94 -15.08
CA LEU A 102 -9.68 -21.56 -15.43
C LEU A 102 -11.12 -21.44 -15.96
N SER A 103 -11.73 -22.52 -16.44
CA SER A 103 -13.12 -22.52 -16.92
C SER A 103 -14.08 -22.09 -15.80
N GLY A 104 -14.77 -20.96 -16.00
CA GLY A 104 -15.68 -20.37 -15.02
C GLY A 104 -14.99 -19.75 -13.78
N ALA A 105 -13.66 -19.71 -13.74
CA ALA A 105 -12.94 -19.12 -12.63
C ALA A 105 -13.07 -17.60 -12.62
N LYS A 106 -13.17 -17.02 -11.42
CA LYS A 106 -13.13 -15.57 -11.24
C LYS A 106 -11.68 -15.09 -11.29
N THR A 107 -11.44 -13.96 -11.94
CA THR A 107 -10.16 -13.23 -11.92
C THR A 107 -10.44 -11.78 -11.53
N PHE A 108 -9.39 -11.04 -11.16
CA PHE A 108 -9.50 -9.58 -11.05
C PHE A 108 -9.90 -8.96 -12.39
N SER A 109 -10.58 -7.81 -12.36
CA SER A 109 -10.70 -6.97 -13.55
C SER A 109 -9.41 -6.17 -13.76
N ALA A 110 -9.11 -5.82 -15.02
CA ALA A 110 -7.94 -5.01 -15.33
C ALA A 110 -8.04 -3.61 -14.70
N GLU A 111 -9.25 -3.04 -14.66
CA GLU A 111 -9.52 -1.72 -14.09
C GLU A 111 -9.35 -1.71 -12.57
N PHE A 112 -9.72 -2.80 -11.89
CA PHE A 112 -9.49 -2.95 -10.46
C PHE A 112 -7.99 -2.96 -10.15
N LEU A 113 -7.21 -3.81 -10.84
CA LEU A 113 -5.76 -3.89 -10.61
C LEU A 113 -5.07 -2.58 -10.93
N GLN A 114 -5.45 -1.92 -12.04
CA GLN A 114 -4.91 -0.61 -12.38
C GLN A 114 -5.12 0.41 -11.25
N LYS A 115 -6.36 0.54 -10.74
CA LYS A 115 -6.67 1.47 -9.64
C LYS A 115 -5.90 1.14 -8.37
N VAL A 116 -5.67 -0.14 -8.08
CA VAL A 116 -4.88 -0.55 -6.91
C VAL A 116 -3.40 -0.24 -7.10
N GLN A 117 -2.86 -0.48 -8.30
CA GLN A 117 -1.45 -0.23 -8.65
C GLN A 117 -1.12 1.27 -8.76
N GLU A 118 -2.12 2.13 -8.95
CA GLU A 118 -1.98 3.58 -8.89
C GLU A 118 -1.88 4.11 -7.45
N ILE A 119 -2.24 3.32 -6.43
CA ILE A 119 -2.11 3.71 -5.03
C ILE A 119 -0.61 3.83 -4.70
N PRO A 120 -0.10 5.05 -4.43
CA PRO A 120 1.31 5.29 -4.17
C PRO A 120 1.78 4.47 -2.99
N HIS A 121 3.03 4.00 -2.98
CA HIS A 121 3.58 3.35 -1.79
C HIS A 121 3.84 4.35 -0.66
N ASN A 122 3.83 3.87 0.58
CA ASN A 122 4.23 4.68 1.73
C ASN A 122 5.69 5.13 1.58
N ARG A 123 5.90 6.44 1.46
CA ARG A 123 7.23 7.08 1.36
C ARG A 123 7.59 7.93 2.57
N PHE A 124 6.74 7.95 3.59
CA PHE A 124 7.02 8.69 4.83
C PHE A 124 8.17 8.06 5.60
N LYS A 125 8.95 8.91 6.26
CA LYS A 125 10.07 8.53 7.12
C LYS A 125 9.88 9.14 8.50
N VAL A 126 10.40 8.44 9.51
CA VAL A 126 10.47 8.97 10.87
C VAL A 126 11.21 10.32 10.86
N GLY A 127 10.65 11.29 11.59
CA GLY A 127 11.13 12.66 11.68
C GLY A 127 10.47 13.64 10.71
N MET A 128 9.75 13.16 9.68
CA MET A 128 9.02 14.03 8.75
C MET A 128 7.86 14.74 9.44
N LYS A 129 7.53 15.95 8.97
CA LYS A 129 6.45 16.80 9.48
C LYS A 129 5.30 16.88 8.50
N VAL A 130 4.09 16.90 9.05
CA VAL A 130 2.83 16.94 8.31
C VAL A 130 1.83 17.87 9.01
N GLU A 131 0.86 18.36 8.26
CA GLU A 131 -0.36 18.93 8.84
C GLU A 131 -1.43 17.85 8.95
N VAL A 132 -2.13 17.79 10.08
CA VAL A 132 -3.17 16.78 10.32
C VAL A 132 -4.26 17.36 11.21
N ALA A 133 -5.50 16.97 10.95
CA ALA A 133 -6.64 17.39 11.76
C ALA A 133 -6.49 16.92 13.22
N ASP A 134 -6.83 17.78 14.18
CA ASP A 134 -6.82 17.42 15.60
C ASP A 134 -7.98 16.46 15.91
N ARG A 135 -7.64 15.18 16.15
CA ARG A 135 -8.61 14.13 16.46
C ARG A 135 -9.35 14.37 17.76
N LYS A 136 -8.73 15.06 18.72
CA LYS A 136 -9.35 15.40 20.00
C LYS A 136 -10.29 16.58 19.87
N ASN A 137 -10.08 17.44 18.88
CA ASN A 137 -10.92 18.61 18.63
C ASN A 137 -11.99 18.38 17.56
N LEU A 138 -12.53 17.15 17.50
CA LEU A 138 -13.54 16.76 16.50
C LEU A 138 -13.13 17.08 15.05
N TYR A 139 -11.83 17.05 14.74
CA TYR A 139 -11.28 17.35 13.40
C TYR A 139 -11.54 18.78 12.92
N SER A 140 -11.86 19.72 13.84
CA SER A 140 -12.23 21.10 13.49
C SER A 140 -11.05 22.05 13.28
N VAL A 141 -9.83 21.62 13.61
CA VAL A 141 -8.60 22.42 13.48
C VAL A 141 -7.46 21.58 12.91
N MET A 142 -6.54 22.25 12.21
CA MET A 142 -5.31 21.65 11.69
C MET A 142 -4.14 21.93 12.63
N CYS A 143 -3.35 20.89 12.92
CA CYS A 143 -2.15 20.97 13.74
C CYS A 143 -0.96 20.39 12.98
N VAL A 144 0.24 20.82 13.35
CA VAL A 144 1.48 20.18 12.88
C VAL A 144 1.74 18.93 13.71
N ALA A 145 2.16 17.86 13.06
CA ALA A 145 2.57 16.63 13.70
C ALA A 145 3.86 16.08 13.09
N THR A 146 4.65 15.39 13.91
CA THR A 146 5.85 14.67 13.50
C THR A 146 5.55 13.18 13.37
N VAL A 147 6.05 12.55 12.30
CA VAL A 147 6.09 11.09 12.15
C VAL A 147 7.11 10.52 13.13
N VAL A 148 6.64 9.87 14.20
CA VAL A 148 7.51 9.27 15.21
C VAL A 148 7.81 7.79 14.93
N ASP A 149 7.02 7.14 14.08
CA ASP A 149 7.21 5.74 13.68
C ASP A 149 6.48 5.41 12.37
N VAL A 150 6.95 4.38 11.66
CA VAL A 150 6.36 3.89 10.41
C VAL A 150 6.33 2.37 10.41
N VAL A 151 5.13 1.78 10.34
CA VAL A 151 4.94 0.33 10.31
C VAL A 151 4.07 -0.04 9.11
N GLY A 152 4.71 -0.53 8.05
CA GLY A 152 4.06 -0.82 6.77
C GLY A 152 3.38 0.44 6.21
N ASP A 153 2.06 0.37 6.02
CA ASP A 153 1.25 1.48 5.51
C ASP A 153 0.68 2.38 6.63
N ARG A 154 1.17 2.26 7.87
CA ARG A 154 0.71 3.09 9.01
C ARG A 154 1.80 4.03 9.52
N LEU A 155 1.39 5.26 9.80
CA LEU A 155 2.21 6.28 10.42
C LEU A 155 1.78 6.46 11.87
N ARG A 156 2.73 6.51 12.80
CA ARG A 156 2.50 7.00 14.16
C ARG A 156 2.86 8.47 14.18
N LEU A 157 1.88 9.31 14.47
CA LEU A 157 2.02 10.76 14.50
C LEU A 157 1.93 11.26 15.94
N ARG A 158 2.73 12.28 16.24
CA ARG A 158 2.69 13.04 17.50
C ARG A 158 2.49 14.52 17.17
N TYR A 159 1.52 15.17 17.80
CA TYR A 159 1.33 16.61 17.63
C TYR A 159 2.53 17.40 18.17
N ASP A 160 2.97 18.36 17.37
CA ASP A 160 4.09 19.22 17.73
C ASP A 160 3.65 20.32 18.71
N GLY A 161 4.49 20.58 19.72
CA GLY A 161 4.27 21.61 20.72
C GLY A 161 3.64 21.12 22.02
N LEU A 162 3.13 19.89 22.10
CA LEU A 162 2.75 19.32 23.39
C LEU A 162 3.99 18.91 24.21
N ASP A 163 3.87 19.02 25.53
CA ASP A 163 4.85 18.44 26.45
C ASP A 163 4.96 16.93 26.19
N PRO A 164 6.17 16.34 26.06
CA PRO A 164 6.35 14.91 25.89
C PRO A 164 5.61 14.03 26.91
N GLU A 165 5.35 14.53 28.12
CA GLU A 165 4.60 13.80 29.16
C GLU A 165 3.09 13.74 28.88
N VAL A 166 2.57 14.68 28.08
CA VAL A 166 1.13 14.82 27.77
C VAL A 166 0.84 14.47 26.30
N ALA A 167 1.86 14.46 25.45
CA ALA A 167 1.75 14.17 24.03
C ALA A 167 1.36 12.72 23.79
N GLU A 168 0.12 12.49 23.38
CA GLU A 168 -0.33 11.18 22.93
C GLU A 168 -0.07 10.98 21.44
N ASP A 169 0.51 9.83 21.11
CA ASP A 169 0.68 9.39 19.73
C ASP A 169 -0.63 8.81 19.21
N PHE A 170 -0.84 8.90 17.90
CA PHE A 170 -1.92 8.19 17.23
C PHE A 170 -1.47 7.56 15.92
N TRP A 171 -2.14 6.48 15.53
CA TRP A 171 -1.89 5.81 14.26
C TRP A 171 -2.87 6.27 13.19
N CYS A 172 -2.36 6.45 11.98
CA CYS A 172 -3.14 6.70 10.78
C CYS A 172 -2.55 5.94 9.59
N HIS A 173 -3.33 5.76 8.53
CA HIS A 173 -2.81 5.21 7.28
C HIS A 173 -2.10 6.35 6.50
N TYR A 174 -0.97 6.09 5.83
CA TYR A 174 -0.24 7.14 5.10
C TYR A 174 -1.09 7.79 3.99
N TYR A 175 -2.01 7.02 3.41
CA TYR A 175 -2.99 7.46 2.41
C TYR A 175 -4.29 8.01 3.02
N SER A 176 -4.26 8.50 4.26
CA SER A 176 -5.42 9.12 4.91
C SER A 176 -5.62 10.53 4.35
N THR A 177 -6.88 10.88 4.06
CA THR A 177 -7.29 12.22 3.61
C THR A 177 -7.12 13.30 4.67
N ASP A 178 -6.78 12.92 5.90
CA ASP A 178 -6.64 13.83 7.03
C ASP A 178 -5.20 14.36 7.18
N ILE A 179 -4.26 13.84 6.39
CA ILE A 179 -2.84 14.19 6.45
C ILE A 179 -2.48 14.99 5.20
N HIS A 180 -1.83 16.13 5.42
CA HIS A 180 -1.51 17.09 4.37
C HIS A 180 -0.05 17.56 4.49
N PRO A 181 0.54 18.06 3.39
CA PRO A 181 1.86 18.67 3.47
C PRO A 181 1.82 19.95 4.33
N VAL A 182 2.96 20.32 4.90
CA VAL A 182 3.13 21.60 5.59
C VAL A 182 2.85 22.75 4.60
N GLY A 183 2.05 23.72 5.05
CA GLY A 183 1.56 24.84 4.25
C GLY A 183 0.16 24.61 3.65
N TRP A 184 -0.39 23.39 3.69
CA TRP A 184 -1.67 23.08 3.08
C TRP A 184 -2.83 23.87 3.70
N SER A 185 -2.93 23.94 5.03
CA SER A 185 -4.00 24.68 5.70
C SER A 185 -4.03 26.14 5.25
N SER A 186 -2.86 26.77 5.18
CA SER A 186 -2.72 28.17 4.73
C SER A 186 -3.16 28.35 3.28
N LEU A 187 -2.87 27.39 2.40
CA LEU A 187 -3.31 27.40 1.00
C LEU A 187 -4.84 27.34 0.87
N VAL A 188 -5.51 26.52 1.69
CA VAL A 188 -6.97 26.37 1.66
C VAL A 188 -7.73 27.38 2.55
N GLY A 189 -7.02 28.35 3.13
CA GLY A 189 -7.61 29.41 3.95
C GLY A 189 -7.89 29.02 5.41
N HIS A 190 -7.36 27.89 5.87
CA HIS A 190 -7.36 27.48 7.27
C HIS A 190 -6.09 27.97 7.99
N GLN A 191 -6.21 28.24 9.29
CA GLN A 191 -5.08 28.57 10.15
C GLN A 191 -4.70 27.35 10.98
N LEU A 192 -3.39 27.10 11.11
CA LEU A 192 -2.90 26.16 12.11
C LEU A 192 -3.27 26.65 13.51
N ARG A 193 -3.62 25.70 14.37
CA ARG A 193 -3.95 25.95 15.77
C ARG A 193 -3.10 25.08 16.68
N PRO A 194 -2.87 25.51 17.92
CA PRO A 194 -2.28 24.64 18.93
C PRO A 194 -3.15 23.39 19.12
N PRO A 195 -2.55 22.20 19.27
CA PRO A 195 -3.28 20.99 19.60
C PRO A 195 -3.92 21.10 20.99
N ILE A 196 -5.02 20.37 21.20
CA ILE A 196 -5.63 20.26 22.53
C ILE A 196 -4.59 19.77 23.56
N GLY A 197 -4.46 20.51 24.66
CA GLY A 197 -3.50 20.25 25.72
C GLY A 197 -2.35 21.26 25.78
N TRP A 198 -2.21 22.14 24.78
CA TRP A 198 -1.33 23.31 24.89
C TRP A 198 -1.81 24.25 25.99
N LYS A 199 -0.92 24.60 26.93
CA LYS A 199 -1.26 25.39 28.14
C LYS A 199 -0.83 26.86 28.07
N ASN A 200 0.04 27.22 27.14
CA ASN A 200 0.61 28.58 27.07
C ASN A 200 -0.19 29.46 26.11
N SER A 201 0.26 30.71 25.90
CA SER A 201 -0.43 31.62 24.99
C SER A 201 -0.31 31.20 23.52
N ILE A 202 -1.22 31.71 22.68
CA ILE A 202 -1.15 31.48 21.22
C ILE A 202 0.07 32.16 20.59
N SER A 203 0.57 33.26 21.17
CA SER A 203 1.78 33.94 20.70
C SER A 203 3.02 33.08 20.93
N GLU A 204 3.11 32.41 22.07
CA GLU A 204 4.18 31.46 22.35
C GLU A 204 4.12 30.25 21.42
N TRP A 205 2.92 29.76 21.15
CA TRP A 205 2.72 28.67 20.20
C TRP A 205 3.16 29.05 18.78
N ASN A 206 2.79 30.24 18.30
CA ASN A 206 3.22 30.74 16.98
C ASN A 206 4.74 30.78 16.87
N LYS A 207 5.43 31.32 17.88
CA LYS A 207 6.91 31.34 17.90
C LYS A 207 7.52 29.92 17.91
N LEU A 208 6.90 29.01 18.64
CA LEU A 208 7.35 27.62 18.72
C LEU A 208 7.19 26.92 17.37
N ILE A 209 6.02 27.05 16.73
CA ILE A 209 5.76 26.36 15.47
C ILE A 209 6.61 26.91 14.33
N GLU A 210 6.85 28.23 14.29
CA GLU A 210 7.81 28.84 13.36
C GLU A 210 9.21 28.22 13.51
N LYS A 211 9.69 28.06 14.74
CA LYS A 211 10.99 27.42 15.02
C LYS A 211 11.00 25.94 14.62
N ILE A 212 9.89 25.23 14.77
CA ILE A 212 9.76 23.82 14.43
C ILE A 212 9.79 23.63 12.91
N LEU A 213 9.05 24.45 12.16
CA LEU A 213 8.98 24.39 10.70
C LEU A 213 10.27 24.87 10.04
N ALA A 214 11.06 25.73 10.69
CA ALA A 214 12.38 26.14 10.22
C ALA A 214 13.44 25.01 10.20
N GLN A 215 13.12 23.79 10.67
CA GLN A 215 14.06 22.67 10.74
C GLN A 215 14.21 21.89 9.41
N ASP A 216 13.47 22.25 8.36
CA ASP A 216 13.49 21.61 7.04
C ASP A 216 13.28 20.09 7.11
N ARG A 217 12.25 19.69 7.85
CA ARG A 217 11.84 18.28 8.01
C ARG A 217 10.46 18.02 7.44
N ASP A 218 9.97 18.90 6.59
CA ASP A 218 8.65 18.78 6.03
C ASP A 218 8.60 17.55 5.11
N ALA A 219 7.52 16.78 5.21
CA ALA A 219 7.27 15.71 4.28
C ALA A 219 7.14 16.31 2.86
N PRO A 220 7.87 15.80 1.84
CA PRO A 220 7.81 16.34 0.49
C PRO A 220 6.39 16.31 -0.07
N GLN A 221 5.95 17.39 -0.71
CA GLN A 221 4.56 17.50 -1.20
C GLN A 221 4.18 16.34 -2.12
N GLU A 222 5.12 15.82 -2.89
CA GLU A 222 4.89 14.76 -3.88
C GLU A 222 4.49 13.42 -3.25
N ILE A 223 4.66 13.23 -1.93
CA ILE A 223 4.26 12.00 -1.24
C ILE A 223 2.81 12.01 -0.76
N PHE A 224 2.19 13.19 -0.73
CA PHE A 224 0.76 13.39 -0.51
C PHE A 224 0.11 13.44 -1.89
N SER A 225 -0.25 12.28 -2.41
CA SER A 225 -0.98 12.16 -3.67
C SER A 225 -2.27 13.00 -3.67
N GLU A 226 -2.53 13.61 -4.83
CA GLU A 226 -3.73 14.39 -5.20
C GLU A 226 -5.06 13.63 -5.06
#